data_AF-A0A966RJM0-F1
#
_entry.id   AF-A0A966RJM0-F1
#
_cell.length_a   1.000
_cell.length_b   1.000
_cell.length_c   1.000
_cell.angle_alpha   90.00
_cell.angle_beta   90.00
_cell.angle_gamma   90.00
#
_symmetry.space_group_name_H-M   'P 1'
#
loop_
_entity.id
_entity.type
_entity.pdbx_description
1 polymer ?
#
loop_
_entity_poly.entity_id
_entity_poly.type
_entity_poly.pdbx_seq_one_letter_code
_entity_poly.pdbx_strand_id
1 'polypeptide(L)'
;MTFTGDASGIGGAITVSGGTLQIGSGGSTGTIGNKNITNNATVAFNRSDALSYSGVISGSGAVTKSGAGKLTLSGANTYTGKSTISGGTVSVAAASGLGGNPGSATADQITLNGGTMEVTTGFTANANAGITIGARSFIQTGGLNGNAAFSKTGAGTLNLTNTAGNYSGTMTISAGIVRANTSLTGATVVVASGGKLGGSGSLGGVTVSSGGSLTPGNSPGNLTVSSLTLNGGGAYDWEITDATGAAGTGWDVVTVGGGTGAITLNATSGNTYTINIIASTVSNWASSTSRTWDIIDAGSWSAAFDATAFSINTSGFNPAPTSTSQWSVADINGNLQLVYTAAATALDSGSGTVTQSS
;
A
#
# COMPACT_ATOMS: atom_id res chain seq x y z
N MET A 1 -11.26 13.77 -33.82
CA MET A 1 -12.50 14.58 -33.85
C MET A 1 -12.78 15.04 -32.43
N THR A 2 -13.14 16.31 -32.22
CA THR A 2 -13.40 16.88 -30.89
C THR A 2 -14.79 17.50 -30.84
N PHE A 3 -15.60 17.05 -29.90
CA PHE A 3 -16.93 17.60 -29.62
C PHE A 3 -16.87 18.57 -28.45
N THR A 4 -16.94 19.87 -28.74
CA THR A 4 -17.03 20.94 -27.73
C THR A 4 -18.46 21.45 -27.51
N GLY A 5 -19.42 21.02 -28.35
CA GLY A 5 -20.86 21.32 -28.23
C GLY A 5 -21.71 20.06 -28.05
N ASP A 6 -23.04 20.20 -28.18
CA ASP A 6 -23.96 19.06 -28.14
C ASP A 6 -24.04 18.38 -29.52
N ALA A 7 -23.63 17.11 -29.57
CA ALA A 7 -23.71 16.23 -30.73
C ALA A 7 -24.64 15.02 -30.49
N SER A 8 -25.53 15.09 -29.50
CA SER A 8 -26.50 14.04 -29.19
C SER A 8 -27.48 13.74 -30.34
N GLY A 9 -27.69 14.70 -31.25
CA GLY A 9 -28.55 14.55 -32.44
C GLY A 9 -27.97 13.72 -33.59
N ILE A 10 -26.69 13.35 -33.58
CA ILE A 10 -26.10 12.51 -34.66
C ILE A 10 -26.76 11.13 -34.66
N GLY A 11 -27.30 10.67 -35.79
CA GLY A 11 -27.94 9.35 -35.86
C GLY A 11 -26.95 8.18 -35.68
N GLY A 12 -27.41 7.08 -35.09
CA GLY A 12 -26.67 5.81 -35.04
C GLY A 12 -25.59 5.67 -33.95
N ALA A 13 -24.89 4.54 -33.99
CA ALA A 13 -23.72 4.27 -33.17
C ALA A 13 -22.47 4.96 -33.75
N ILE A 14 -21.52 5.33 -32.90
CA ILE A 14 -20.26 5.94 -33.33
C ILE A 14 -19.21 4.85 -33.51
N THR A 15 -18.49 4.86 -34.64
CA THR A 15 -17.31 4.01 -34.83
C THR A 15 -16.06 4.87 -34.89
N VAL A 16 -15.09 4.59 -34.02
CA VAL A 16 -13.77 5.22 -34.00
C VAL A 16 -12.78 4.26 -34.65
N SER A 17 -12.62 4.35 -35.97
CA SER A 17 -11.71 3.48 -36.72
C SER A 17 -10.23 3.87 -36.57
N GLY A 18 -9.95 5.10 -36.16
CA GLY A 18 -8.60 5.66 -36.03
C GLY A 18 -8.59 7.00 -35.28
N GLY A 19 -7.42 7.39 -34.77
CA GLY A 19 -7.23 8.65 -34.04
C GLY A 19 -8.02 8.74 -32.72
N THR A 20 -8.29 9.96 -32.27
CA THR A 20 -9.01 10.23 -31.01
C THR A 20 -10.39 10.82 -31.27
N LEU A 21 -11.42 10.21 -30.68
CA LEU A 21 -12.72 10.82 -30.43
C LEU A 21 -12.70 11.51 -29.07
N GLN A 22 -12.72 12.84 -29.06
CA GLN A 22 -12.61 13.66 -27.86
C GLN A 22 -13.97 14.28 -27.51
N ILE A 23 -14.46 14.04 -26.29
CA ILE A 23 -15.70 14.59 -25.73
C ILE A 23 -15.32 15.66 -24.70
N GLY A 24 -15.61 16.92 -25.03
CA GLY A 24 -15.15 18.10 -24.30
C GLY A 24 -13.67 18.44 -24.55
N SER A 25 -13.27 19.66 -24.22
CA SER A 25 -11.90 20.16 -24.37
C SER A 25 -11.40 20.91 -23.12
N GLY A 26 -11.78 20.42 -21.94
CA GLY A 26 -11.42 21.01 -20.63
C GLY A 26 -12.44 22.01 -20.08
N GLY A 27 -13.47 22.35 -20.85
CA GLY A 27 -14.61 23.17 -20.41
C GLY A 27 -15.81 22.33 -19.94
N SER A 28 -16.92 23.01 -19.67
CA SER A 28 -18.21 22.42 -19.25
C SER A 28 -19.15 22.15 -20.44
N THR A 29 -18.62 21.95 -21.63
CA THR A 29 -19.40 21.66 -22.85
C THR A 29 -18.77 20.54 -23.66
N GLY A 30 -19.53 19.93 -24.57
CA GLY A 30 -19.14 18.73 -25.32
C GLY A 30 -19.85 17.46 -24.87
N THR A 31 -20.76 16.93 -25.68
CA THR A 31 -21.43 15.65 -25.42
C THR A 31 -21.82 14.97 -26.72
N ILE A 32 -21.94 13.64 -26.69
CA ILE A 32 -22.53 12.82 -27.76
C ILE A 32 -23.83 12.16 -27.28
N GLY A 33 -24.37 12.58 -26.13
CA GLY A 33 -25.40 11.85 -25.40
C GLY A 33 -24.87 10.51 -24.87
N ASN A 34 -25.71 9.48 -24.88
CA ASN A 34 -25.41 8.12 -24.41
C ASN A 34 -25.26 7.11 -25.56
N LYS A 35 -24.72 7.55 -26.70
CA LYS A 35 -24.57 6.68 -27.88
C LYS A 35 -23.61 5.53 -27.59
N ASN A 36 -23.83 4.38 -28.21
CA ASN A 36 -22.83 3.32 -28.20
C ASN A 36 -21.63 3.72 -29.08
N ILE A 37 -20.43 3.32 -28.64
CA ILE A 37 -19.18 3.57 -29.37
C ILE A 37 -18.50 2.22 -29.65
N THR A 38 -18.21 1.94 -30.91
CA THR A 38 -17.21 0.94 -31.31
C THR A 38 -15.86 1.64 -31.41
N ASN A 39 -15.02 1.45 -30.40
CA ASN A 39 -13.72 2.09 -30.25
C ASN A 39 -12.59 1.16 -30.71
N ASN A 40 -11.98 1.43 -31.87
CA ASN A 40 -10.81 0.72 -32.37
C ASN A 40 -9.53 1.58 -32.30
N ALA A 41 -9.60 2.76 -31.66
CA ALA A 41 -8.47 3.65 -31.47
C ALA A 41 -8.53 4.31 -30.08
N THR A 42 -8.93 5.59 -29.96
CA THR A 42 -9.04 6.26 -28.65
C THR A 42 -10.36 7.00 -28.49
N VAL A 43 -11.02 6.82 -27.35
CA VAL A 43 -12.09 7.69 -26.84
C VAL A 43 -11.53 8.48 -25.66
N ALA A 44 -11.74 9.79 -25.64
CA ALA A 44 -11.22 10.68 -24.61
C ALA A 44 -12.33 11.56 -24.04
N PHE A 45 -12.40 11.64 -22.72
CA PHE A 45 -13.31 12.51 -21.97
C PHE A 45 -12.51 13.62 -21.29
N ASN A 46 -12.71 14.86 -21.69
CA ASN A 46 -12.06 16.04 -21.12
C ASN A 46 -13.10 17.11 -20.78
N ARG A 47 -13.81 16.89 -19.67
CA ARG A 47 -14.81 17.82 -19.13
C ARG A 47 -14.42 18.30 -17.74
N SER A 48 -14.65 19.58 -17.45
CA SER A 48 -14.39 20.16 -16.13
C SER A 48 -15.53 19.97 -15.13
N ASP A 49 -16.74 19.71 -15.61
CA ASP A 49 -17.95 19.45 -14.82
C ASP A 49 -18.36 17.96 -14.84
N ALA A 50 -19.44 17.64 -14.13
CA ALA A 50 -19.95 16.28 -14.09
C ALA A 50 -20.58 15.86 -15.42
N LEU A 51 -20.25 14.65 -15.89
CA LEU A 51 -20.85 14.01 -17.05
C LEU A 51 -21.26 12.58 -16.69
N SER A 52 -22.52 12.25 -16.92
CA SER A 52 -23.00 10.87 -16.89
C SER A 52 -23.06 10.32 -18.30
N TYR A 53 -22.49 9.14 -18.51
CA TYR A 53 -22.46 8.45 -19.78
C TYR A 53 -22.84 6.98 -19.60
N SER A 54 -23.98 6.59 -20.16
CA SER A 54 -24.54 5.24 -20.06
C SER A 54 -24.39 4.40 -21.32
N GLY A 55 -23.83 4.98 -22.40
CA GLY A 55 -23.56 4.24 -23.64
C GLY A 55 -22.52 3.14 -23.44
N VAL A 56 -22.61 2.07 -24.23
CA VAL A 56 -21.62 0.98 -24.22
C VAL A 56 -20.47 1.34 -25.15
N ILE A 57 -19.25 1.31 -24.61
CA ILE A 57 -18.00 1.39 -25.37
C ILE A 57 -17.49 -0.05 -25.59
N SER A 58 -17.26 -0.42 -26.84
CA SER A 58 -16.74 -1.72 -27.28
C SER A 58 -15.48 -1.57 -28.14
N GLY A 59 -14.87 -2.67 -28.58
CA GLY A 59 -13.71 -2.68 -29.48
C GLY A 59 -12.36 -2.82 -28.76
N SER A 60 -11.25 -2.63 -29.49
CA SER A 60 -9.89 -2.83 -28.95
C SER A 60 -9.19 -1.54 -28.48
N GLY A 61 -9.83 -0.40 -28.69
CA GLY A 61 -9.26 0.92 -28.44
C GLY A 61 -9.20 1.32 -26.96
N ALA A 62 -8.40 2.34 -26.66
CA ALA A 62 -8.21 2.89 -25.34
C ALA A 62 -9.28 3.92 -24.97
N VAL A 63 -9.54 4.07 -23.67
CA VAL A 63 -10.38 5.13 -23.10
C VAL A 63 -9.53 6.00 -22.18
N THR A 64 -9.62 7.31 -22.33
CA THR A 64 -8.90 8.29 -21.51
C THR A 64 -9.85 9.27 -20.83
N LYS A 65 -9.56 9.64 -19.59
CA LYS A 65 -10.26 10.68 -18.82
C LYS A 65 -9.24 11.67 -18.28
N SER A 66 -9.27 12.91 -18.76
CA SER A 66 -8.27 13.94 -18.40
C SER A 66 -8.86 15.19 -17.75
N GLY A 67 -10.14 15.49 -17.99
CA GLY A 67 -10.76 16.71 -17.45
C GLY A 67 -10.93 16.69 -15.93
N ALA A 68 -11.07 17.84 -15.29
CA ALA A 68 -11.15 17.95 -13.83
C ALA A 68 -12.48 17.44 -13.23
N GLY A 69 -13.54 17.28 -14.04
CA GLY A 69 -14.88 16.92 -13.57
C GLY A 69 -15.07 15.44 -13.23
N LYS A 70 -16.28 15.08 -12.75
CA LYS A 70 -16.68 13.70 -12.48
C LYS A 70 -17.29 13.05 -13.73
N LEU A 71 -16.69 11.97 -14.23
CA LEU A 71 -17.28 11.13 -15.27
C LEU A 71 -17.92 9.90 -14.63
N THR A 72 -19.23 9.75 -14.74
CA THR A 72 -19.95 8.54 -14.33
C THR A 72 -20.14 7.63 -15.54
N LEU A 73 -19.47 6.47 -15.54
CA LEU A 73 -19.65 5.43 -16.56
C LEU A 73 -20.59 4.35 -16.02
N SER A 74 -21.82 4.33 -16.52
CA SER A 74 -22.85 3.36 -16.09
C SER A 74 -23.12 2.25 -17.10
N GLY A 75 -22.59 2.37 -18.32
CA GLY A 75 -22.65 1.30 -19.32
C GLY A 75 -21.76 0.11 -18.95
N ALA A 76 -22.21 -1.10 -19.31
CA ALA A 76 -21.38 -2.31 -19.25
C ALA A 76 -20.44 -2.34 -20.45
N ASN A 77 -19.26 -1.72 -20.32
CA ASN A 77 -18.31 -1.57 -21.40
C ASN A 77 -17.57 -2.89 -21.69
N THR A 78 -17.28 -3.13 -22.97
CA THR A 78 -16.63 -4.36 -23.46
C THR A 78 -15.33 -4.11 -24.19
N TYR A 79 -14.87 -2.85 -24.26
CA TYR A 79 -13.56 -2.58 -24.86
C TYR A 79 -12.43 -3.25 -24.09
N THR A 80 -11.42 -3.74 -24.81
CA THR A 80 -10.28 -4.46 -24.21
C THR A 80 -9.01 -3.62 -24.14
N GLY A 81 -9.01 -2.44 -24.75
CA GLY A 81 -7.92 -1.47 -24.62
C GLY A 81 -7.85 -0.83 -23.24
N LYS A 82 -6.78 -0.08 -22.99
CA LYS A 82 -6.49 0.49 -21.67
C LYS A 82 -7.43 1.64 -21.29
N SER A 83 -7.75 1.74 -20.00
CA SER A 83 -8.41 2.85 -19.34
C SER A 83 -7.40 3.72 -18.62
N THR A 84 -7.23 4.98 -19.03
CA THR A 84 -6.30 5.93 -18.38
C THR A 84 -7.05 7.10 -17.77
N ILE A 85 -6.99 7.24 -16.45
CA ILE A 85 -7.62 8.30 -15.67
C ILE A 85 -6.52 9.25 -15.19
N SER A 86 -6.36 10.36 -15.90
CA SER A 86 -5.31 11.37 -15.65
C SER A 86 -5.80 12.59 -14.88
N GLY A 87 -7.12 12.78 -14.70
CA GLY A 87 -7.67 13.92 -13.98
C GLY A 87 -9.13 13.75 -13.55
N GLY A 88 -9.54 14.54 -12.56
CA GLY A 88 -10.88 14.53 -11.98
C GLY A 88 -11.24 13.18 -11.36
N THR A 89 -12.53 12.83 -11.39
CA THR A 89 -13.04 11.56 -10.85
C THR A 89 -13.68 10.73 -11.96
N VAL A 90 -13.46 9.41 -11.97
CA VAL A 90 -14.30 8.45 -12.68
C VAL A 90 -15.10 7.65 -11.66
N SER A 91 -16.42 7.59 -11.84
CA SER A 91 -17.31 6.80 -11.01
C SER A 91 -17.88 5.63 -11.80
N VAL A 92 -17.76 4.43 -11.23
CA VAL A 92 -18.29 3.19 -11.79
C VAL A 92 -18.95 2.36 -10.69
N ALA A 93 -19.96 1.58 -11.07
CA ALA A 93 -20.52 0.58 -10.17
C ALA A 93 -19.62 -0.65 -10.07
N ALA A 94 -19.04 -1.09 -11.21
CA ALA A 94 -18.23 -2.30 -11.33
C ALA A 94 -17.08 -2.12 -12.35
N ALA A 95 -16.15 -3.08 -12.39
CA ALA A 95 -15.00 -3.04 -13.30
C ALA A 95 -15.38 -3.05 -14.79
N SER A 96 -16.54 -3.62 -15.16
CA SER A 96 -17.08 -3.55 -16.51
C SER A 96 -17.36 -2.12 -16.97
N GLY A 97 -17.49 -1.15 -16.05
CA GLY A 97 -17.52 0.27 -16.40
C GLY A 97 -16.20 0.78 -17.01
N LEU A 98 -15.08 0.09 -16.80
CA LEU A 98 -13.74 0.44 -17.29
C LEU A 98 -13.20 -0.54 -18.35
N GLY A 99 -14.08 -1.35 -18.94
CA GLY A 99 -13.75 -2.26 -20.04
C GLY A 99 -13.94 -3.74 -19.70
N GLY A 100 -13.83 -4.57 -20.73
CA GLY A 100 -13.91 -6.03 -20.64
C GLY A 100 -12.62 -6.67 -20.16
N ASN A 101 -12.68 -7.98 -19.87
CA ASN A 101 -11.50 -8.77 -19.55
C ASN A 101 -10.60 -8.91 -20.81
N PRO A 102 -9.32 -8.51 -20.76
CA PRO A 102 -8.39 -8.80 -21.85
C PRO A 102 -8.24 -10.32 -22.05
N GLY A 103 -7.92 -10.75 -23.27
CA GLY A 103 -7.72 -12.17 -23.59
C GLY A 103 -6.54 -12.82 -22.87
N SER A 104 -5.57 -12.03 -22.43
CA SER A 104 -4.38 -12.45 -21.68
C SER A 104 -3.97 -11.38 -20.67
N ALA A 105 -3.23 -11.75 -19.64
CA ALA A 105 -2.73 -10.82 -18.63
C ALA A 105 -2.08 -9.58 -19.27
N THR A 106 -2.64 -8.42 -18.99
CA THR A 106 -2.27 -7.13 -19.57
C THR A 106 -1.98 -6.15 -18.45
N ALA A 107 -0.72 -5.73 -18.31
CA ALA A 107 -0.33 -4.69 -17.36
C ALA A 107 -0.97 -3.33 -17.73
N ASP A 108 -1.23 -2.52 -16.70
CA ASP A 108 -1.74 -1.15 -16.83
C ASP A 108 -3.07 -1.06 -17.61
N GLN A 109 -3.91 -2.10 -17.57
CA GLN A 109 -5.23 -2.08 -18.20
C GLN A 109 -6.08 -0.95 -17.63
N ILE A 110 -5.97 -0.68 -16.32
CA ILE A 110 -6.50 0.53 -15.69
C ILE A 110 -5.32 1.29 -15.09
N THR A 111 -5.17 2.55 -15.48
CA THR A 111 -4.12 3.44 -14.96
C THR A 111 -4.73 4.68 -14.34
N LEU A 112 -4.48 4.91 -13.04
CA LEU A 112 -4.79 6.16 -12.35
C LEU A 112 -3.53 7.03 -12.31
N ASN A 113 -3.38 7.93 -13.27
CA ASN A 113 -2.22 8.81 -13.42
C ASN A 113 -2.59 10.29 -13.16
N GLY A 114 -3.14 10.57 -11.98
CA GLY A 114 -3.50 11.92 -11.56
C GLY A 114 -4.99 12.15 -11.28
N GLY A 115 -5.87 11.24 -11.69
CA GLY A 115 -7.29 11.27 -11.33
C GLY A 115 -7.69 10.21 -10.29
N THR A 116 -8.90 10.35 -9.77
CA THR A 116 -9.51 9.50 -8.75
C THR A 116 -10.48 8.51 -9.41
N MET A 117 -10.53 7.28 -8.90
CA MET A 117 -11.59 6.32 -9.22
C MET A 117 -12.48 6.14 -7.99
N GLU A 118 -13.80 6.23 -8.19
CA GLU A 118 -14.86 6.06 -7.21
C GLU A 118 -15.68 4.82 -7.59
N VAL A 119 -15.77 3.84 -6.68
CA VAL A 119 -16.53 2.60 -6.88
C VAL A 119 -17.75 2.60 -5.98
N THR A 120 -18.95 2.61 -6.55
CA THR A 120 -20.19 2.83 -5.78
C THR A 120 -20.85 1.54 -5.26
N THR A 121 -20.62 0.38 -5.89
CA THR A 121 -21.23 -0.89 -5.45
C THR A 121 -20.19 -1.98 -5.12
N GLY A 122 -19.19 -2.18 -5.98
CA GLY A 122 -18.15 -3.17 -5.73
C GLY A 122 -17.28 -3.38 -6.96
N PHE A 123 -15.98 -3.60 -6.76
CA PHE A 123 -15.05 -3.71 -7.86
C PHE A 123 -14.27 -5.02 -7.80
N THR A 124 -14.54 -5.88 -8.77
CA THR A 124 -13.77 -7.09 -9.06
C THR A 124 -12.95 -6.82 -10.30
N ALA A 125 -11.63 -6.73 -10.16
CA ALA A 125 -10.78 -6.58 -11.33
C ALA A 125 -10.98 -7.77 -12.27
N ASN A 126 -11.04 -7.50 -13.57
CA ASN A 126 -11.05 -8.58 -14.56
C ASN A 126 -9.74 -9.38 -14.42
N ALA A 127 -9.79 -10.71 -14.54
CA ALA A 127 -8.66 -11.61 -14.23
C ALA A 127 -7.33 -11.23 -14.92
N ASN A 128 -7.43 -10.67 -16.14
CA ASN A 128 -6.29 -10.27 -16.95
C ASN A 128 -6.00 -8.76 -16.96
N ALA A 129 -6.71 -7.97 -16.15
CA ALA A 129 -6.59 -6.51 -16.14
C ALA A 129 -5.67 -6.03 -15.01
N GLY A 130 -4.42 -5.73 -15.34
CA GLY A 130 -3.50 -5.09 -14.41
C GLY A 130 -3.98 -3.68 -14.05
N ILE A 131 -3.86 -3.30 -12.78
CA ILE A 131 -4.24 -1.97 -12.29
C ILE A 131 -2.99 -1.26 -11.76
N THR A 132 -2.78 -0.03 -12.24
CA THR A 132 -1.66 0.82 -11.85
C THR A 132 -2.17 2.12 -11.26
N ILE A 133 -1.73 2.43 -10.05
CA ILE A 133 -2.10 3.67 -9.34
C ILE A 133 -0.84 4.51 -9.14
N GLY A 134 -0.84 5.72 -9.68
CA GLY A 134 0.25 6.69 -9.63
C GLY A 134 0.11 7.74 -8.50
N ALA A 135 0.36 9.02 -8.81
CA ALA A 135 0.64 10.06 -7.81
C ALA A 135 -0.54 10.57 -6.95
N ARG A 136 -1.78 10.08 -7.15
CA ARG A 136 -2.95 10.40 -6.29
C ARG A 136 -3.84 9.18 -6.04
N SER A 137 -4.61 9.27 -4.94
CA SER A 137 -5.28 8.16 -4.26
C SER A 137 -6.49 7.58 -4.99
N PHE A 138 -6.59 6.25 -4.93
CA PHE A 138 -7.80 5.47 -5.14
C PHE A 138 -8.64 5.55 -3.86
N ILE A 139 -9.90 5.98 -3.96
CA ILE A 139 -10.88 5.96 -2.86
C ILE A 139 -11.90 4.90 -3.23
N GLN A 140 -11.78 3.73 -2.62
CA GLN A 140 -12.69 2.63 -2.87
C GLN A 140 -13.56 2.38 -1.64
N THR A 141 -14.84 2.69 -1.78
CA THR A 141 -15.85 2.38 -0.76
C THR A 141 -16.35 0.93 -0.83
N GLY A 142 -16.13 0.20 -1.94
CA GLY A 142 -16.47 -1.23 -2.06
C GLY A 142 -15.25 -2.10 -2.40
N GLY A 143 -14.87 -3.02 -1.50
CA GLY A 143 -13.86 -4.10 -1.60
C GLY A 143 -12.94 -4.22 -2.83
N LEU A 144 -11.62 -4.42 -2.62
CA LEU A 144 -10.74 -4.97 -3.67
C LEU A 144 -11.04 -6.47 -3.80
N ASN A 145 -11.40 -6.95 -5.01
CA ASN A 145 -11.72 -8.35 -5.26
C ASN A 145 -11.04 -8.87 -6.54
N GLY A 146 -10.90 -10.20 -6.65
CA GLY A 146 -10.34 -10.87 -7.83
C GLY A 146 -8.85 -11.23 -7.67
N ASN A 147 -8.26 -11.80 -8.73
CA ASN A 147 -6.90 -12.35 -8.68
C ASN A 147 -5.88 -11.64 -9.59
N ALA A 148 -6.28 -10.54 -10.25
CA ALA A 148 -5.41 -9.81 -11.16
C ALA A 148 -4.24 -9.16 -10.43
N ALA A 149 -3.09 -9.00 -11.10
CA ALA A 149 -1.95 -8.30 -10.52
C ALA A 149 -2.29 -6.81 -10.26
N PHE A 150 -1.90 -6.32 -9.09
CA PHE A 150 -2.09 -4.94 -8.67
C PHE A 150 -0.72 -4.29 -8.45
N SER A 151 -0.47 -3.14 -9.08
CA SER A 151 0.79 -2.42 -8.96
C SER A 151 0.59 -1.03 -8.37
N LYS A 152 1.20 -0.79 -7.21
CA LYS A 152 1.29 0.54 -6.61
C LYS A 152 2.61 1.18 -7.01
N THR A 153 2.54 2.29 -7.74
CA THR A 153 3.68 3.10 -8.17
C THR A 153 3.49 4.56 -7.73
N GLY A 154 4.46 5.43 -8.02
CA GLY A 154 4.45 6.84 -7.61
C GLY A 154 4.56 7.07 -6.09
N ALA A 155 4.99 8.27 -5.70
CA ALA A 155 5.30 8.58 -4.30
C ALA A 155 4.08 8.68 -3.35
N GLY A 156 2.86 8.72 -3.88
CA GLY A 156 1.64 8.94 -3.09
C GLY A 156 1.22 7.75 -2.22
N THR A 157 0.23 7.99 -1.36
CA THR A 157 -0.37 6.98 -0.48
C THR A 157 -1.68 6.43 -1.07
N LEU A 158 -1.77 5.11 -1.13
CA LEU A 158 -3.00 4.35 -1.34
C LEU A 158 -3.57 3.94 0.03
N ASN A 159 -4.77 4.37 0.38
CA ASN A 159 -5.44 3.97 1.63
C ASN A 159 -6.55 2.97 1.31
N LEU A 160 -6.45 1.75 1.83
CA LEU A 160 -7.41 0.67 1.64
C LEU A 160 -8.20 0.50 2.94
N THR A 161 -9.41 1.04 3.01
CA THR A 161 -10.22 1.09 4.25
C THR A 161 -11.50 0.28 4.19
N ASN A 162 -11.73 -0.48 3.11
CA ASN A 162 -12.96 -1.26 2.99
C ASN A 162 -12.97 -2.44 3.99
N THR A 163 -14.15 -2.83 4.47
CA THR A 163 -14.28 -3.84 5.53
C THR A 163 -14.21 -5.28 5.00
N ALA A 164 -14.30 -5.48 3.68
CA ALA A 164 -14.25 -6.80 3.04
C ALA A 164 -13.69 -6.70 1.62
N GLY A 165 -12.67 -7.52 1.31
CA GLY A 165 -12.16 -7.73 -0.04
C GLY A 165 -11.69 -9.17 -0.23
N ASN A 166 -12.07 -9.81 -1.33
CA ASN A 166 -11.62 -11.15 -1.71
C ASN A 166 -10.50 -11.07 -2.76
N TYR A 167 -9.60 -10.09 -2.62
CA TYR A 167 -8.45 -9.99 -3.49
C TYR A 167 -7.47 -11.13 -3.20
N SER A 168 -7.16 -11.92 -4.21
CA SER A 168 -6.24 -13.06 -4.15
C SER A 168 -5.06 -12.97 -5.13
N GLY A 169 -4.92 -11.82 -5.78
CA GLY A 169 -3.83 -11.57 -6.72
C GLY A 169 -2.53 -11.15 -6.04
N THR A 170 -1.51 -10.91 -6.87
CA THR A 170 -0.25 -10.33 -6.42
C THR A 170 -0.33 -8.80 -6.38
N MET A 171 -0.18 -8.21 -5.18
CA MET A 171 -0.01 -6.77 -4.96
C MET A 171 1.48 -6.43 -4.89
N THR A 172 2.00 -5.74 -5.91
CA THR A 172 3.38 -5.22 -5.92
C THR A 172 3.37 -3.73 -5.55
N ILE A 173 4.18 -3.33 -4.59
CA ILE A 173 4.33 -1.95 -4.14
C ILE A 173 5.74 -1.50 -4.50
N SER A 174 5.86 -0.75 -5.60
CA SER A 174 7.16 -0.31 -6.14
C SER A 174 7.49 1.16 -5.82
N ALA A 175 6.54 1.91 -5.27
CA ALA A 175 6.78 3.27 -4.79
C ALA A 175 5.64 3.77 -3.89
N GLY A 176 5.97 4.72 -3.01
CA GLY A 176 5.00 5.35 -2.10
C GLY A 176 4.48 4.35 -1.06
N ILE A 177 3.29 4.62 -0.52
CA ILE A 177 2.75 3.85 0.61
C ILE A 177 1.44 3.16 0.20
N VAL A 178 1.25 1.91 0.60
CA VAL A 178 -0.07 1.28 0.75
C VAL A 178 -0.38 1.18 2.23
N ARG A 179 -1.45 1.83 2.69
CA ARG A 179 -2.04 1.64 4.02
C ARG A 179 -3.17 0.63 3.90
N ALA A 180 -2.89 -0.62 4.25
CA ALA A 180 -3.86 -1.71 4.27
C ALA A 180 -4.62 -1.69 5.61
N ASN A 181 -5.73 -0.96 5.65
CA ASN A 181 -6.67 -0.91 6.79
C ASN A 181 -7.91 -1.78 6.50
N THR A 182 -7.69 -2.96 5.91
CA THR A 182 -8.71 -3.86 5.35
C THR A 182 -8.29 -5.33 5.51
N SER A 183 -9.19 -6.28 5.24
CA SER A 183 -8.89 -7.70 5.13
C SER A 183 -8.74 -8.11 3.65
N LEU A 184 -7.53 -8.53 3.26
CA LEU A 184 -7.15 -9.10 1.97
C LEU A 184 -6.29 -10.36 2.20
N THR A 185 -6.80 -11.30 2.99
CA THR A 185 -6.06 -12.51 3.43
C THR A 185 -5.67 -13.45 2.29
N GLY A 186 -6.30 -13.34 1.13
CA GLY A 186 -5.92 -14.08 -0.08
C GLY A 186 -4.75 -13.46 -0.86
N ALA A 187 -4.37 -12.22 -0.58
CA ALA A 187 -3.40 -11.48 -1.37
C ALA A 187 -1.97 -12.00 -1.17
N THR A 188 -1.18 -12.00 -2.24
CA THR A 188 0.29 -12.08 -2.12
C THR A 188 0.85 -10.67 -2.27
N VAL A 189 1.54 -10.14 -1.26
CA VAL A 189 2.05 -8.77 -1.27
C VAL A 189 3.57 -8.78 -1.40
N VAL A 190 4.08 -8.00 -2.36
CA VAL A 190 5.50 -7.77 -2.57
C VAL A 190 5.79 -6.28 -2.35
N VAL A 191 6.54 -5.96 -1.31
CA VAL A 191 7.05 -4.61 -1.07
C VAL A 191 8.40 -4.51 -1.78
N ALA A 192 8.39 -3.92 -2.98
CA ALA A 192 9.58 -3.75 -3.81
C ALA A 192 10.36 -2.48 -3.42
N SER A 193 11.52 -2.28 -4.06
CA SER A 193 12.38 -1.11 -3.82
C SER A 193 11.62 0.20 -3.97
N GLY A 194 11.68 1.06 -2.95
CA GLY A 194 10.97 2.35 -2.90
C GLY A 194 9.52 2.28 -2.43
N GLY A 195 8.95 1.07 -2.31
CA GLY A 195 7.61 0.84 -1.80
C GLY A 195 7.55 0.71 -0.28
N LYS A 196 6.40 1.08 0.28
CA LYS A 196 6.10 0.94 1.71
C LYS A 196 4.73 0.30 1.92
N LEU A 197 4.65 -0.65 2.85
CA LEU A 197 3.39 -1.26 3.29
C LEU A 197 3.13 -0.95 4.75
N GLY A 198 1.99 -0.33 5.04
CA GLY A 198 1.51 -0.06 6.39
C GLY A 198 0.02 -0.35 6.54
N GLY A 199 -0.61 0.29 7.53
CA GLY A 199 -1.99 0.06 7.92
C GLY A 199 -2.13 -1.02 8.99
N SER A 200 -3.35 -1.21 9.49
CA SER A 200 -3.66 -2.10 10.61
C SER A 200 -4.61 -3.25 10.25
N GLY A 201 -4.62 -3.64 8.98
CA GLY A 201 -5.50 -4.67 8.43
C GLY A 201 -4.93 -6.08 8.50
N SER A 202 -5.57 -7.00 7.78
CA SER A 202 -5.13 -8.39 7.63
C SER A 202 -4.83 -8.69 6.16
N LEU A 203 -3.64 -9.20 5.87
CA LEU A 203 -3.17 -9.52 4.53
C LEU A 203 -2.81 -11.01 4.42
N GLY A 204 -2.67 -11.50 3.20
CA GLY A 204 -2.05 -12.80 2.96
C GLY A 204 -0.52 -12.73 3.12
N GLY A 205 0.22 -13.48 2.30
CA GLY A 205 1.67 -13.59 2.42
C GLY A 205 2.36 -12.28 2.01
N VAL A 206 3.29 -11.79 2.84
CA VAL A 206 4.04 -10.55 2.58
C VAL A 206 5.52 -10.84 2.38
N THR A 207 6.10 -10.33 1.30
CA THR A 207 7.54 -10.34 1.04
C THR A 207 8.07 -8.92 0.97
N VAL A 208 9.04 -8.59 1.81
CA VAL A 208 9.76 -7.32 1.79
C VAL A 208 11.05 -7.54 1.01
N SER A 209 11.18 -6.90 -0.15
CA SER A 209 12.36 -6.99 -1.01
C SER A 209 13.41 -5.95 -0.61
N SER A 210 14.62 -6.09 -1.15
CA SER A 210 15.67 -5.07 -1.00
C SER A 210 15.15 -3.67 -1.39
N GLY A 211 15.33 -2.70 -0.50
CA GLY A 211 14.87 -1.31 -0.64
C GLY A 211 13.36 -1.09 -0.38
N GLY A 212 12.59 -2.12 -0.05
CA GLY A 212 11.21 -2.01 0.40
C GLY A 212 11.13 -1.84 1.92
N SER A 213 10.04 -1.25 2.43
CA SER A 213 9.84 -1.04 3.88
C SER A 213 8.47 -1.47 4.39
N LEU A 214 8.43 -2.12 5.55
CA LEU A 214 7.21 -2.25 6.36
C LEU A 214 7.08 -1.05 7.27
N THR A 215 5.88 -0.47 7.33
CA THR A 215 5.51 0.66 8.19
C THR A 215 4.19 0.34 8.89
N PRO A 216 4.12 -0.69 9.76
CA PRO A 216 2.87 -1.22 10.28
C PRO A 216 2.01 -0.16 10.98
N GLY A 217 0.71 -0.40 11.04
CA GLY A 217 -0.23 0.46 11.73
C GLY A 217 -0.61 1.75 11.00
N ASN A 218 -1.33 2.60 11.73
CA ASN A 218 -1.48 4.02 11.41
C ASN A 218 -0.71 4.86 12.44
N SER A 219 0.36 4.30 12.99
CA SER A 219 1.31 4.94 13.90
C SER A 219 0.74 5.31 15.30
N PRO A 220 0.85 4.42 16.32
CA PRO A 220 1.18 2.98 16.24
C PRO A 220 0.01 2.09 15.80
N GLY A 221 0.29 0.84 15.40
CA GLY A 221 -0.75 -0.16 15.08
C GLY A 221 -0.26 -1.60 14.90
N ASN A 222 -1.22 -2.53 14.73
CA ASN A 222 -0.94 -3.93 14.41
C ASN A 222 -1.33 -4.25 12.95
N LEU A 223 -0.37 -4.67 12.13
CA LEU A 223 -0.62 -5.26 10.82
C LEU A 223 -0.58 -6.80 10.91
N THR A 224 -1.65 -7.48 10.52
CA THR A 224 -1.70 -8.94 10.47
C THR A 224 -1.38 -9.48 9.08
N VAL A 225 -0.55 -10.51 8.98
CA VAL A 225 -0.16 -11.17 7.71
C VAL A 225 -0.21 -12.69 7.86
N SER A 226 -0.46 -13.44 6.78
CA SER A 226 -0.50 -14.91 6.87
C SER A 226 0.90 -15.54 6.91
N SER A 227 1.87 -14.94 6.23
CA SER A 227 3.28 -15.28 6.28
C SER A 227 4.12 -14.03 6.01
N LEU A 228 5.37 -14.04 6.47
CA LEU A 228 6.27 -12.91 6.33
C LEU A 228 7.66 -13.34 5.87
N THR A 229 8.14 -12.73 4.79
CA THR A 229 9.51 -12.89 4.27
C THR A 229 10.26 -11.57 4.32
N LEU A 230 11.42 -11.57 4.98
CA LEU A 230 12.31 -10.44 5.19
C LEU A 230 13.59 -10.64 4.37
N ASN A 231 13.72 -9.98 3.22
CA ASN A 231 14.93 -10.06 2.40
C ASN A 231 15.96 -9.00 2.77
N GLY A 232 17.25 -9.35 2.69
CA GLY A 232 18.34 -8.40 2.91
C GLY A 232 18.21 -7.12 2.08
N GLY A 233 18.57 -5.98 2.68
CA GLY A 233 18.38 -4.64 2.13
C GLY A 233 16.96 -4.08 2.30
N GLY A 234 16.01 -4.87 2.81
CA GLY A 234 14.69 -4.39 3.22
C GLY A 234 14.71 -3.68 4.58
N ALA A 235 13.59 -3.06 4.95
CA ALA A 235 13.47 -2.33 6.20
C ALA A 235 12.13 -2.54 6.93
N TYR A 236 12.15 -2.35 8.24
CA TYR A 236 10.98 -2.18 9.10
C TYR A 236 11.11 -0.82 9.79
N ASP A 237 10.20 0.08 9.48
CA ASP A 237 10.03 1.38 10.12
C ASP A 237 9.13 1.18 11.35
N TRP A 238 9.74 1.05 12.53
CA TRP A 238 9.06 0.75 13.79
C TRP A 238 8.78 2.02 14.57
N GLU A 239 7.51 2.32 14.79
CA GLU A 239 7.09 3.43 15.65
C GLU A 239 6.82 2.99 17.08
N ILE A 240 7.23 3.83 18.04
CA ILE A 240 6.89 3.68 19.46
C ILE A 240 6.50 5.03 20.07
N THR A 241 5.43 5.02 20.85
CA THR A 241 4.90 6.19 21.57
C THR A 241 4.79 5.98 23.08
N ASP A 242 4.76 4.72 23.56
CA ASP A 242 4.74 4.37 24.98
C ASP A 242 5.63 3.14 25.26
N ALA A 243 6.69 3.35 26.04
CA ALA A 243 7.67 2.32 26.39
C ALA A 243 7.12 1.20 27.29
N THR A 244 5.97 1.41 27.91
CA THR A 244 5.26 0.44 28.78
C THR A 244 3.88 0.06 28.25
N GLY A 245 3.53 0.53 27.05
CA GLY A 245 2.22 0.29 26.45
C GLY A 245 2.01 -1.17 26.04
N ALA A 246 1.07 -1.39 25.13
CA ALA A 246 0.85 -2.70 24.52
C ALA A 246 1.24 -2.70 23.04
N ALA A 247 1.57 -3.87 22.50
CA ALA A 247 1.81 -4.04 21.07
C ALA A 247 0.56 -3.61 20.27
N GLY A 248 0.78 -2.81 19.23
CA GLY A 248 -0.26 -2.25 18.38
C GLY A 248 -0.94 -0.98 18.90
N THR A 249 -0.66 -0.53 20.13
CA THR A 249 -1.17 0.75 20.65
C THR A 249 -0.07 1.64 21.22
N GLY A 250 0.91 1.06 21.91
CA GLY A 250 2.12 1.72 22.38
C GLY A 250 3.26 1.70 21.37
N TRP A 251 3.35 0.64 20.56
CA TRP A 251 4.33 0.49 19.47
C TRP A 251 3.76 -0.32 18.31
N ASP A 252 4.39 -0.20 17.15
CA ASP A 252 4.04 -0.96 15.95
C ASP A 252 4.38 -2.44 16.10
N VAL A 253 3.47 -3.30 15.64
CA VAL A 253 3.69 -4.74 15.60
C VAL A 253 3.18 -5.33 14.28
N VAL A 254 3.84 -6.38 13.82
CA VAL A 254 3.31 -7.27 12.77
C VAL A 254 2.95 -8.60 13.40
N THR A 255 1.69 -9.04 13.31
CA THR A 255 1.28 -10.38 13.74
C THR A 255 1.29 -11.34 12.54
N VAL A 256 2.07 -12.43 12.61
CA VAL A 256 2.23 -13.41 11.52
C VAL A 256 1.44 -14.68 11.85
N GLY A 257 0.53 -15.09 10.97
CA GLY A 257 -0.26 -16.31 11.13
C GLY A 257 -1.04 -16.34 12.46
N GLY A 258 -1.53 -15.18 12.92
CA GLY A 258 -2.21 -15.06 14.22
C GLY A 258 -1.30 -15.31 15.43
N GLY A 259 0.00 -15.02 15.33
CA GLY A 259 0.99 -15.26 16.40
C GLY A 259 1.55 -16.69 16.39
N THR A 260 1.22 -17.49 15.38
CA THR A 260 1.72 -18.87 15.24
C THR A 260 2.45 -19.11 13.92
N GLY A 261 2.48 -18.10 13.05
CA GLY A 261 3.12 -18.19 11.75
C GLY A 261 4.64 -18.24 11.81
N ALA A 262 5.25 -18.52 10.66
CA ALA A 262 6.70 -18.57 10.51
C ALA A 262 7.24 -17.31 9.82
N ILE A 263 8.36 -16.79 10.33
CA ILE A 263 9.15 -15.74 9.68
C ILE A 263 10.17 -16.40 8.75
N THR A 264 10.26 -15.93 7.52
CA THR A 264 11.33 -16.27 6.58
C THR A 264 12.35 -15.14 6.53
N LEU A 265 13.56 -15.41 6.98
CA LEU A 265 14.67 -14.44 6.96
C LEU A 265 15.66 -14.83 5.88
N ASN A 266 15.77 -14.01 4.84
CA ASN A 266 16.75 -14.16 3.76
C ASN A 266 17.85 -13.09 3.83
N ALA A 267 17.81 -12.22 4.84
CA ALA A 267 18.89 -11.28 5.11
C ALA A 267 20.13 -12.01 5.66
N THR A 268 21.28 -11.37 5.51
CA THR A 268 22.57 -11.90 5.98
C THR A 268 23.39 -10.76 6.57
N SER A 269 24.49 -11.08 7.26
CA SER A 269 25.42 -10.04 7.76
C SER A 269 26.04 -9.17 6.66
N GLY A 270 26.14 -9.67 5.42
CA GLY A 270 26.60 -8.90 4.26
C GLY A 270 25.53 -8.04 3.59
N ASN A 271 24.26 -8.30 3.88
CA ASN A 271 23.10 -7.56 3.35
C ASN A 271 21.95 -7.64 4.37
N THR A 272 21.99 -6.77 5.36
CA THR A 272 21.13 -6.83 6.55
C THR A 272 19.71 -6.35 6.26
N TYR A 273 18.76 -6.80 7.07
CA TYR A 273 17.43 -6.22 7.17
C TYR A 273 17.45 -5.10 8.23
N THR A 274 17.03 -3.88 7.87
CA THR A 274 17.17 -2.72 8.77
C THR A 274 15.93 -2.50 9.62
N ILE A 275 16.09 -2.39 10.93
CA ILE A 275 15.06 -1.89 11.84
C ILE A 275 15.31 -0.39 12.05
N ASN A 276 14.46 0.45 11.48
CA ASN A 276 14.48 1.90 11.73
C ASN A 276 13.60 2.20 12.93
N ILE A 277 14.17 2.78 13.97
CA ILE A 277 13.41 3.23 15.13
C ILE A 277 12.89 4.64 14.86
N ILE A 278 11.58 4.81 14.91
CA ILE A 278 10.88 6.08 14.72
C ILE A 278 10.19 6.45 16.02
N ALA A 279 10.70 7.48 16.70
CA ALA A 279 10.10 7.96 17.93
C ALA A 279 10.44 9.45 18.14
N SER A 280 9.44 10.32 17.96
CA SER A 280 9.60 11.75 18.24
C SER A 280 9.56 12.05 19.74
N THR A 281 8.70 11.34 20.47
CA THR A 281 8.57 11.32 21.93
C THR A 281 8.08 9.95 22.38
N VAL A 282 8.62 9.41 23.47
CA VAL A 282 8.18 8.14 24.04
C VAL A 282 7.76 8.33 25.49
N SER A 283 6.46 8.10 25.76
CA SER A 283 5.92 8.10 27.12
C SER A 283 6.51 6.95 27.94
N ASN A 284 6.66 7.17 29.25
CA ASN A 284 7.21 6.18 30.19
C ASN A 284 8.62 5.68 29.84
N TRP A 285 9.35 6.41 28.98
CA TRP A 285 10.72 6.11 28.64
C TRP A 285 11.68 6.52 29.75
N ALA A 286 12.61 5.62 30.07
CA ALA A 286 13.74 5.90 30.95
C ALA A 286 14.98 5.22 30.37
N SER A 287 16.02 5.99 30.08
CA SER A 287 17.26 5.48 29.47
C SER A 287 18.04 4.53 30.39
N SER A 288 17.76 4.54 31.69
CA SER A 288 18.34 3.66 32.70
C SER A 288 17.62 2.31 32.85
N THR A 289 16.52 2.09 32.11
CA THR A 289 15.72 0.86 32.23
C THR A 289 15.84 0.04 30.96
N SER A 290 16.37 -1.18 31.07
CA SER A 290 16.37 -2.14 29.97
C SER A 290 14.94 -2.60 29.65
N ARG A 291 14.65 -2.77 28.35
CA ARG A 291 13.32 -3.05 27.83
C ARG A 291 13.39 -3.92 26.59
N THR A 292 12.29 -4.62 26.34
CA THR A 292 12.13 -5.52 25.21
C THR A 292 10.72 -5.36 24.65
N TRP A 293 10.59 -5.29 23.33
CA TRP A 293 9.31 -5.19 22.62
C TRP A 293 9.23 -6.25 21.53
N ASP A 294 8.11 -6.98 21.47
CA ASP A 294 7.75 -7.77 20.31
C ASP A 294 7.40 -6.83 19.15
N ILE A 295 8.24 -6.81 18.11
CA ILE A 295 8.03 -5.98 16.90
C ILE A 295 7.47 -6.82 15.75
N ILE A 296 7.70 -8.13 15.78
CA ILE A 296 6.99 -9.13 14.97
C ILE A 296 6.58 -10.27 15.90
N ASP A 297 5.27 -10.40 16.09
CA ASP A 297 4.63 -11.46 16.86
C ASP A 297 4.35 -12.67 15.94
N ALA A 298 5.06 -13.76 16.17
CA ALA A 298 5.07 -14.97 15.36
C ALA A 298 5.19 -16.21 16.27
N GLY A 299 5.24 -17.41 15.69
CA GLY A 299 5.44 -18.64 16.46
C GLY A 299 6.76 -19.33 16.20
N SER A 300 7.46 -18.95 15.11
CA SER A 300 8.66 -19.65 14.67
C SER A 300 9.45 -18.87 13.61
N TRP A 301 10.69 -19.29 13.42
CA TRP A 301 11.50 -18.96 12.25
C TRP A 301 11.59 -20.18 11.33
N SER A 302 11.52 -19.95 10.02
CA SER A 302 11.70 -21.02 9.02
C SER A 302 13.12 -21.59 8.97
N ALA A 303 14.10 -20.86 9.53
CA ALA A 303 15.48 -21.24 9.69
C ALA A 303 16.00 -20.74 11.06
N ALA A 304 17.23 -21.09 11.44
CA ALA A 304 17.83 -20.59 12.68
C ALA A 304 17.91 -19.06 12.68
N PHE A 305 17.51 -18.43 13.78
CA PHE A 305 17.61 -16.99 13.95
C PHE A 305 19.07 -16.52 13.90
N ASP A 306 19.33 -15.47 13.12
CA ASP A 306 20.65 -14.83 13.01
C ASP A 306 20.52 -13.33 13.29
N ALA A 307 20.91 -12.91 14.50
CA ALA A 307 20.92 -11.50 14.88
C ALA A 307 21.85 -10.64 14.00
N THR A 308 22.88 -11.22 13.40
CA THR A 308 23.84 -10.49 12.54
C THR A 308 23.24 -10.13 11.18
N ALA A 309 22.13 -10.76 10.80
CA ALA A 309 21.37 -10.41 9.61
C ALA A 309 20.52 -9.15 9.77
N PHE A 310 20.54 -8.51 10.94
CA PHE A 310 19.82 -7.26 11.22
C PHE A 310 20.77 -6.10 11.49
N SER A 311 20.37 -4.91 11.05
CA SER A 311 20.97 -3.64 11.47
C SER A 311 19.91 -2.77 12.11
N ILE A 312 20.29 -1.99 13.12
CA ILE A 312 19.36 -1.10 13.83
C ILE A 312 19.78 0.33 13.55
N ASN A 313 18.85 1.12 13.03
CA ASN A 313 19.02 2.54 12.81
C ASN A 313 18.24 3.32 13.88
N THR A 314 18.98 4.03 14.73
CA THR A 314 18.45 4.81 15.85
C THR A 314 18.30 6.30 15.54
N SER A 315 18.59 6.73 14.31
CA SER A 315 18.60 8.16 13.94
C SER A 315 17.25 8.86 14.14
N GLY A 316 16.15 8.10 14.14
CA GLY A 316 14.79 8.58 14.37
C GLY A 316 14.32 8.51 15.82
N PHE A 317 15.16 8.10 16.78
CA PHE A 317 14.78 7.93 18.18
C PHE A 317 15.20 9.15 19.03
N ASN A 318 14.21 9.81 19.65
CA ASN A 318 14.40 10.94 20.54
C ASN A 318 13.60 10.71 21.85
N PRO A 319 14.26 10.64 23.04
CA PRO A 319 15.61 11.14 23.37
C PRO A 319 16.75 10.16 23.02
N ALA A 320 17.87 10.71 22.55
CA ALA A 320 19.03 9.91 22.16
C ALA A 320 19.53 9.01 23.32
N PRO A 321 19.87 7.74 23.05
CA PRO A 321 20.44 6.85 24.06
C PRO A 321 21.79 7.41 24.58
N THR A 322 22.13 7.09 25.82
CA THR A 322 23.48 7.40 26.34
C THR A 322 24.52 6.58 25.57
N SER A 323 25.78 7.05 25.52
CA SER A 323 26.85 6.45 24.71
C SER A 323 27.23 5.00 25.07
N THR A 324 26.66 4.45 26.15
CA THR A 324 26.95 3.10 26.65
C THR A 324 25.74 2.16 26.64
N SER A 325 24.55 2.65 26.27
CA SER A 325 23.39 1.79 26.06
C SER A 325 23.42 1.13 24.69
N GLN A 326 22.83 -0.06 24.56
CA GLN A 326 22.87 -0.85 23.32
C GLN A 326 21.46 -1.21 22.85
N TRP A 327 21.26 -1.15 21.53
CA TRP A 327 20.09 -1.71 20.86
C TRP A 327 20.49 -3.01 20.17
N SER A 328 19.67 -4.04 20.31
CA SER A 328 19.87 -5.34 19.66
C SER A 328 18.53 -5.96 19.27
N VAL A 329 18.58 -7.00 18.44
CA VAL A 329 17.43 -7.87 18.19
C VAL A 329 17.63 -9.22 18.87
N ALA A 330 16.52 -9.86 19.24
CA ALA A 330 16.52 -11.20 19.81
C ALA A 330 15.36 -12.02 19.26
N ASP A 331 15.50 -13.34 19.34
CA ASP A 331 14.41 -14.31 19.21
C ASP A 331 14.00 -14.80 20.59
N ILE A 332 12.73 -14.58 20.96
CA ILE A 332 12.13 -15.17 22.15
C ILE A 332 10.82 -15.84 21.72
N ASN A 333 10.75 -17.17 21.89
CA ASN A 333 9.59 -17.99 21.52
C ASN A 333 9.16 -17.88 20.05
N GLY A 334 10.07 -17.52 19.13
CA GLY A 334 9.76 -17.36 17.70
C GLY A 334 9.42 -15.92 17.28
N ASN A 335 9.40 -14.96 18.22
CA ASN A 335 9.15 -13.55 17.94
C ASN A 335 10.43 -12.80 17.58
N LEU A 336 10.36 -11.86 16.65
CA LEU A 336 11.41 -10.85 16.53
C LEU A 336 11.17 -9.77 17.58
N GLN A 337 12.13 -9.63 18.48
CA GLN A 337 12.11 -8.61 19.51
C GLN A 337 13.17 -7.56 19.29
N LEU A 338 12.82 -6.30 19.57
CA LEU A 338 13.77 -5.22 19.72
C LEU A 338 14.09 -5.03 21.20
N VAL A 339 15.37 -5.01 21.52
CA VAL A 339 15.88 -4.95 22.90
C VAL A 339 16.68 -3.67 23.07
N TYR A 340 16.34 -2.91 24.11
CA TYR A 340 17.15 -1.83 24.63
C TYR A 340 17.80 -2.28 25.93
N THR A 341 19.13 -2.28 25.97
CA THR A 341 19.91 -2.56 27.18
C THR A 341 20.45 -1.25 27.73
N ALA A 342 20.00 -0.86 28.91
CA ALA A 342 20.49 0.32 29.60
C ALA A 342 21.94 0.14 30.05
N ALA A 343 22.72 1.21 29.99
CA ALA A 343 24.06 1.24 30.54
C ALA A 343 24.05 0.88 32.05
N ALA A 344 25.03 0.07 32.47
CA ALA A 344 25.24 -0.18 33.89
C ALA A 344 25.55 1.15 34.61
N THR A 345 24.84 1.44 35.70
CA THR A 345 25.23 2.53 36.60
C THR A 345 26.59 2.19 37.19
N ALA A 346 27.58 3.09 37.05
CA ALA A 346 28.86 2.94 37.72
C ALA A 346 28.59 2.70 39.22
N LEU A 347 29.07 1.58 39.75
CA LEU A 347 29.08 1.35 41.19
C LEU A 347 29.86 2.51 41.81
N ASP A 348 29.22 3.26 42.70
CA ASP A 348 29.91 4.19 43.59
C ASP A 348 30.96 3.38 44.35
N SER A 349 32.23 3.56 44.01
CA SER A 349 33.35 3.01 44.76
C SER A 349 33.42 3.77 46.08
N GLY A 350 32.52 3.42 47.00
CA GLY A 350 32.27 4.16 48.22
C GLY A 350 33.57 4.55 48.91
N SER A 351 33.79 5.85 49.06
CA SER A 351 34.76 6.38 50.00
C SER A 351 34.23 6.18 51.42
N GLY A 352 34.06 4.93 51.84
CA GLY A 352 33.80 4.58 53.22
C GLY A 352 35.09 4.76 54.01
N THR A 353 35.26 5.90 54.67
CA THR A 353 36.21 6.05 55.77
C THR A 353 35.85 5.03 56.85
N VAL A 354 36.60 3.93 56.92
CA VAL A 354 36.58 3.00 58.06
C VAL A 354 37.36 3.67 59.18
N THR A 355 36.67 4.33 60.10
CA THR A 355 37.24 4.71 61.40
C THR A 355 37.29 3.46 62.27
N GLN A 356 38.45 2.82 62.34
CA GLN A 356 38.70 1.76 63.32
C GLN A 356 39.08 2.42 64.65
N SER A 357 38.16 2.43 65.63
CA SER A 357 38.50 2.78 67.00
C SER A 357 39.08 1.54 67.70
N SER A 358 40.32 1.66 68.15
CA SER A 358 41.03 0.74 69.05
C SER A 358 40.37 0.63 70.42
#